data_AF-A0A7X0C7N5-F1
#
_entry.id   AF-A0A7X0C7N5-F1
#
_cell.length_a   1.000
_cell.length_b   1.000
_cell.length_c   1.000
_cell.angle_alpha   90.00
_cell.angle_beta   90.00
_cell.angle_gamma   90.00
#
_symmetry.space_group_name_H-M   'P 1'
#
loop_
_entity.id
_entity.type
_entity.pdbx_description
1 polymer ?
#
loop_
_entity_poly.entity_id
_entity_poly.type
_entity_poly.pdbx_seq_one_letter_code
_entity_poly.pdbx_strand_id
1 'polypeptide(L)'
;MAGVRARTTSLLKEAAARRAGPGRALVEDAGLVVRAAIDMAARFRRGGRLLAFGAGAAATDAGHLAVEFTHPVIVGKRALPAISLANDASLVSGIAVSRGYGAVFSTQVRMLGRPEDVAVGFAVDDRCGDVLGAFAAARQLGMLTVALVDGALVDGALVDRTLVDGTLVDHVLDARCADPRIAGEAHMTTYHLLWELVHVFLDDPGLLDEPDLRGERGLRADPGPARPAPYGCDADATCVTCADTAVPVHVTELRPGGLAVVDTGGGTEEISVALVEARVGDTVLVHAGEAIAVLGGDAS
;
A
#
# COMPACT_ATOMS: atom_id res chain seq x y z
N MET A 1 -22.00 -19.36 33.51
CA MET A 1 -21.56 -19.44 32.10
C MET A 1 -22.64 -19.01 31.10
N ALA A 2 -23.90 -19.40 31.23
CA ALA A 2 -24.98 -19.03 30.28
C ALA A 2 -25.18 -17.49 30.13
N GLY A 3 -25.15 -16.73 31.23
CA GLY A 3 -25.29 -15.27 31.19
C GLY A 3 -24.13 -14.53 30.51
N VAL A 4 -22.90 -15.03 30.66
CA VAL A 4 -21.72 -14.47 29.96
C VAL A 4 -21.85 -14.72 28.46
N ARG A 5 -22.19 -15.94 28.05
CA ARG A 5 -22.39 -16.28 26.64
C ARG A 5 -23.48 -15.41 25.99
N ALA A 6 -24.63 -15.27 26.63
CA ALA A 6 -25.72 -14.44 26.11
C ALA A 6 -25.29 -12.96 25.95
N ARG A 7 -24.58 -12.42 26.94
CA ARG A 7 -24.04 -11.05 26.89
C ARG A 7 -23.02 -10.89 25.77
N THR A 8 -22.06 -11.80 25.63
CA THR A 8 -21.07 -11.79 24.54
C THR A 8 -21.75 -11.87 23.18
N THR A 9 -22.74 -12.76 23.01
CA THR A 9 -23.49 -12.85 21.75
C THR A 9 -24.25 -11.57 21.43
N SER A 10 -24.84 -10.89 22.42
CA SER A 10 -25.48 -9.58 22.20
C SER A 10 -24.47 -8.54 21.73
N LEU A 11 -23.34 -8.42 22.43
CA LEU A 11 -22.29 -7.46 22.08
C LEU A 11 -21.71 -7.70 20.68
N LEU A 12 -21.53 -8.96 20.28
CA LEU A 12 -21.09 -9.30 18.92
C LEU A 12 -22.11 -8.91 17.85
N LYS A 13 -23.40 -9.16 18.11
CA LYS A 13 -24.48 -8.75 17.19
C LYS A 13 -24.57 -7.23 17.07
N GLU A 14 -24.45 -6.51 18.19
CA GLU A 14 -24.43 -5.05 18.21
C GLU A 14 -23.20 -4.50 17.47
N ALA A 15 -22.02 -5.08 17.67
CA ALA A 15 -20.82 -4.70 16.93
C ALA A 15 -20.98 -4.95 15.42
N ALA A 16 -21.47 -6.13 15.01
CA ALA A 16 -21.70 -6.45 13.61
C ALA A 16 -22.74 -5.53 12.96
N ALA A 17 -23.83 -5.20 13.68
CA ALA A 17 -24.86 -4.30 13.17
C ALA A 17 -24.30 -2.88 12.90
N ARG A 18 -23.36 -2.41 13.72
CA ARG A 18 -22.72 -1.10 13.54
C ARG A 18 -21.81 -1.02 12.30
N ARG A 19 -21.39 -2.15 11.72
CA ARG A 19 -20.60 -2.19 10.47
C ARG A 19 -21.44 -1.91 9.21
N ALA A 20 -22.76 -2.11 9.28
CA ALA A 20 -23.64 -2.00 8.11
C ALA A 20 -23.70 -0.57 7.56
N GLY A 21 -23.62 0.45 8.41
CA GLY A 21 -23.61 1.86 8.00
C GLY A 21 -22.37 2.21 7.18
N PRO A 22 -21.16 2.06 7.73
CA PRO A 22 -19.91 2.33 7.01
C PRO A 22 -19.75 1.51 5.73
N GLY A 23 -20.17 0.24 5.74
CA GLY A 23 -20.17 -0.59 4.52
C GLY A 23 -21.07 -0.04 3.41
N ARG A 24 -22.24 0.51 3.73
CA ARG A 24 -23.11 1.17 2.73
C ARG A 24 -22.52 2.50 2.27
N ALA A 25 -21.96 3.28 3.18
CA ALA A 25 -21.30 4.54 2.86
C ALA A 25 -20.17 4.34 1.84
N LEU A 26 -19.35 3.30 2.01
CA LEU A 26 -18.30 2.96 1.04
C LEU A 26 -18.85 2.63 -0.36
N VAL A 27 -20.00 1.96 -0.45
CA VAL A 27 -20.66 1.67 -1.74
C VAL A 27 -21.19 2.96 -2.38
N GLU A 28 -21.78 3.85 -1.60
CA GLU A 28 -22.23 5.18 -2.07
C GLU A 28 -21.05 6.03 -2.57
N ASP A 29 -19.91 5.93 -1.90
CA ASP A 29 -18.68 6.67 -2.21
C ASP A 29 -17.75 5.93 -3.18
N ALA A 30 -18.19 4.85 -3.83
CA ALA A 30 -17.38 4.08 -4.77
C ALA A 30 -16.77 4.96 -5.88
N GLY A 31 -17.52 5.96 -6.35
CA GLY A 31 -17.02 6.92 -7.34
C GLY A 31 -15.87 7.81 -6.83
N LEU A 32 -15.84 8.15 -5.52
CA LEU A 32 -14.72 8.87 -4.91
C LEU A 32 -13.48 7.99 -4.81
N VAL A 33 -13.65 6.73 -4.41
CA VAL A 33 -12.57 5.74 -4.32
C VAL A 33 -11.93 5.53 -5.70
N VAL A 34 -12.76 5.34 -6.74
CA VAL A 34 -12.28 5.19 -8.12
C VAL A 34 -11.48 6.41 -8.59
N ARG A 35 -11.98 7.63 -8.36
CA ARG A 35 -11.25 8.86 -8.72
C ARG A 35 -9.91 8.98 -8.00
N ALA A 36 -9.88 8.68 -6.70
CA ALA A 36 -8.64 8.69 -5.93
C ALA A 36 -7.63 7.67 -6.51
N ALA A 37 -8.09 6.46 -6.82
CA ALA A 37 -7.25 5.41 -7.41
C ALA A 37 -6.70 5.79 -8.79
N ILE A 38 -7.48 6.44 -9.66
CA ILE A 38 -7.03 6.94 -10.97
C ILE A 38 -5.90 7.96 -10.79
N ASP A 39 -6.10 8.95 -9.91
CA ASP A 39 -5.09 9.98 -9.68
C ASP A 39 -3.82 9.39 -9.04
N MET A 40 -3.97 8.44 -8.11
CA MET A 40 -2.84 7.71 -7.53
C MET A 40 -2.06 6.92 -8.60
N ALA A 41 -2.76 6.17 -9.46
CA ALA A 41 -2.15 5.44 -10.55
C ALA A 41 -1.42 6.37 -11.53
N ALA A 42 -1.99 7.54 -11.84
CA ALA A 42 -1.34 8.56 -12.65
C ALA A 42 -0.03 9.08 -12.02
N ARG A 43 0.02 9.25 -10.70
CA ARG A 43 1.25 9.61 -9.96
C ARG A 43 2.29 8.50 -10.01
N PHE A 44 1.91 7.25 -9.77
CA PHE A 44 2.83 6.11 -9.88
C PHE A 44 3.38 5.92 -11.30
N ARG A 45 2.58 6.17 -12.34
CA ARG A 45 3.02 6.13 -13.75
C ARG A 45 4.13 7.15 -14.03
N ARG A 46 4.16 8.27 -13.30
CA ARG A 46 5.21 9.31 -13.37
C ARG A 46 6.41 9.05 -12.47
N GLY A 47 6.47 7.87 -11.83
CA GLY A 47 7.53 7.50 -10.90
C GLY A 47 7.36 8.07 -9.50
N GLY A 48 6.15 8.52 -9.15
CA GLY A 48 5.77 8.91 -7.81
C GLY A 48 5.80 7.75 -6.81
N ARG A 49 5.87 8.10 -5.53
CA ARG A 49 5.88 7.16 -4.40
C ARG A 49 4.75 7.51 -3.43
N LEU A 50 4.31 6.54 -2.65
CA LEU A 50 3.32 6.76 -1.61
C LEU A 50 4.00 7.02 -0.25
N LEU A 51 3.64 8.12 0.40
CA LEU A 51 4.00 8.43 1.79
C LEU A 51 2.74 8.35 2.64
N ALA A 52 2.61 7.27 3.41
CA ALA A 52 1.49 7.04 4.34
C ALA A 52 1.82 7.55 5.73
N PHE A 53 0.85 8.14 6.43
CA PHE A 53 1.03 8.63 7.79
C PHE A 53 -0.26 8.62 8.61
N GLY A 54 -0.11 8.43 9.91
CA GLY A 54 -1.19 8.39 10.89
C GLY A 54 -0.61 8.13 12.28
N ALA A 55 -1.29 8.58 13.32
CA ALA A 55 -0.85 8.43 14.70
C ALA A 55 -1.70 7.40 15.47
N GLY A 56 -1.12 6.78 16.50
CA GLY A 56 -1.82 5.80 17.32
C GLY A 56 -2.22 4.55 16.52
N ALA A 57 -3.49 4.13 16.58
CA ALA A 57 -3.97 2.99 15.81
C ALA A 57 -3.84 3.20 14.30
N ALA A 58 -4.03 4.44 13.81
CA ALA A 58 -3.86 4.76 12.40
C ALA A 58 -2.41 4.60 11.88
N ALA A 59 -1.42 4.54 12.77
CA ALA A 59 -0.05 4.20 12.38
C ALA A 59 0.05 2.77 11.82
N THR A 60 -0.79 1.84 12.30
CA THR A 60 -0.81 0.47 11.76
C THR A 60 -1.46 0.41 10.39
N ASP A 61 -2.50 1.21 10.14
CA ASP A 61 -3.09 1.33 8.80
C ASP A 61 -2.13 1.98 7.80
N ALA A 62 -1.41 3.03 8.22
CA ALA A 62 -0.35 3.62 7.39
C ALA A 62 0.76 2.62 7.05
N GLY A 63 1.18 1.82 8.03
CA GLY A 63 2.14 0.74 7.85
C GLY A 63 1.63 -0.35 6.91
N HIS A 64 0.40 -0.80 7.12
CA HIS A 64 -0.25 -1.84 6.30
C HIS A 64 -0.40 -1.36 4.86
N LEU A 65 -0.92 -0.15 4.62
CA LEU A 65 -1.01 0.43 3.28
C LEU A 65 0.35 0.47 2.58
N ALA A 66 1.41 0.87 3.28
CA ALA A 66 2.75 0.89 2.68
C ALA A 66 3.21 -0.52 2.25
N VAL A 67 2.95 -1.54 3.08
CA VAL A 67 3.30 -2.94 2.77
C VAL A 67 2.51 -3.49 1.60
N GLU A 68 1.20 -3.21 1.52
CA GLU A 68 0.37 -3.64 0.38
C GLU A 68 0.97 -3.18 -0.96
N PHE A 69 1.44 -1.93 -1.02
CA PHE A 69 2.06 -1.39 -2.22
C PHE A 69 3.48 -1.92 -2.48
N THR A 70 4.33 -2.08 -1.46
CA THR A 70 5.72 -2.56 -1.65
C THR A 70 5.84 -4.07 -1.80
N HIS A 71 4.89 -4.83 -1.26
CA HIS A 71 4.81 -6.28 -1.32
C HIS A 71 3.40 -6.72 -1.73
N PRO A 72 3.09 -6.64 -3.04
CA PRO A 72 1.75 -6.91 -3.58
C PRO A 72 1.20 -8.27 -3.14
N VAL A 73 0.01 -8.28 -2.52
CA VAL A 73 -0.62 -9.52 -2.01
C VAL A 73 -1.08 -10.45 -3.13
N ILE A 74 -1.34 -9.90 -4.33
CA ILE A 74 -1.74 -10.68 -5.51
C ILE A 74 -0.51 -10.93 -6.40
N VAL A 75 -0.20 -12.21 -6.55
CA VAL A 75 0.68 -12.80 -7.56
C VAL A 75 0.48 -12.14 -8.93
N GLY A 76 1.54 -11.62 -9.53
CA GLY A 76 1.53 -10.97 -10.84
C GLY A 76 1.49 -9.45 -10.81
N LYS A 77 1.22 -8.84 -9.65
CA LYS A 77 1.16 -7.38 -9.52
C LYS A 77 2.53 -6.79 -9.25
N ARG A 78 2.86 -5.69 -9.95
CA ARG A 78 4.12 -4.95 -9.77
C ARG A 78 4.20 -4.32 -8.37
N ALA A 79 5.37 -4.41 -7.74
CA ALA A 79 5.64 -3.63 -6.53
C ALA A 79 5.67 -2.12 -6.84
N LEU A 80 5.10 -1.33 -5.93
CA LEU A 80 5.04 0.12 -6.01
C LEU A 80 5.75 0.74 -4.80
N PRO A 81 6.57 1.80 -5.00
CA PRO A 81 7.34 2.38 -3.92
C PRO A 81 6.42 3.11 -2.93
N ALA A 82 6.36 2.61 -1.69
CA ALA A 82 5.57 3.19 -0.62
C ALA A 82 6.33 3.14 0.73
N ILE A 83 6.11 4.15 1.57
CA ILE A 83 6.76 4.30 2.87
C ILE A 83 5.72 4.79 3.89
N SER A 84 5.66 4.13 5.05
CA SER A 84 4.96 4.66 6.22
C SER A 84 5.90 5.55 7.02
N LEU A 85 5.51 6.81 7.22
CA LEU A 85 6.24 7.79 8.03
C LEU A 85 6.15 7.54 9.54
N ALA A 86 5.37 6.54 9.95
CA ALA A 86 5.24 6.11 11.34
C ALA A 86 6.20 4.97 11.71
N ASN A 87 6.85 4.32 10.74
CA ASN A 87 7.59 3.07 10.98
C ASN A 87 9.02 3.30 11.51
N ASP A 88 9.66 4.44 11.21
CA ASP A 88 11.00 4.75 11.74
C ASP A 88 10.89 5.40 13.12
N ALA A 89 11.03 4.58 14.16
CA ALA A 89 10.97 5.04 15.54
C ALA A 89 12.03 6.11 15.88
N SER A 90 13.18 6.10 15.20
CA SER A 90 14.25 7.08 15.45
C SER A 90 13.89 8.45 14.86
N LEU A 91 13.36 8.49 13.63
CA LEU A 91 12.86 9.73 13.03
C LEU A 91 11.67 10.28 13.80
N VAL A 92 10.69 9.42 14.11
CA VAL A 92 9.49 9.81 14.86
C VAL A 92 9.86 10.40 16.22
N SER A 93 10.64 9.68 17.02
CA SER A 93 11.01 10.13 18.38
C SER A 93 11.95 11.34 18.35
N GLY A 94 12.92 11.38 17.44
CA GLY A 94 13.87 12.49 17.32
C GLY A 94 13.18 13.80 16.92
N ILE A 95 12.24 13.76 15.97
CA ILE A 95 11.46 14.94 15.59
C ILE A 95 10.51 15.34 16.71
N ALA A 96 9.83 14.38 17.36
CA ALA A 96 8.92 14.66 18.46
C ALA A 96 9.62 15.37 19.63
N VAL A 97 10.84 14.93 19.99
CA VAL A 97 11.64 15.56 21.07
C VAL A 97 12.16 16.94 20.66
N SER A 98 12.59 17.11 19.41
CA SER A 98 13.25 18.36 18.97
C SER A 98 12.28 19.45 18.51
N ARG A 99 11.12 19.09 17.95
CA ARG A 99 10.17 20.00 17.30
C ARG A 99 8.72 19.81 17.74
N GLY A 100 8.45 18.89 18.65
CA GLY A 100 7.11 18.51 19.08
C GLY A 100 6.44 17.51 18.14
N TYR A 101 5.50 16.74 18.69
CA TYR A 101 4.83 15.66 17.94
C TYR A 101 4.06 16.16 16.71
N GLY A 102 3.46 17.36 16.78
CA GLY A 102 2.79 18.02 15.65
C GLY A 102 3.69 18.23 14.41
N ALA A 103 5.01 18.16 14.54
CA ALA A 103 5.95 18.30 13.43
C ALA A 103 6.43 16.97 12.84
N VAL A 104 6.07 15.82 13.41
CA VAL A 104 6.63 14.50 13.06
C VAL A 104 6.44 14.17 11.59
N PHE A 105 5.21 14.22 11.09
CA PHE A 105 4.93 13.86 9.71
C PHE A 105 5.28 14.99 8.74
N SER A 106 4.98 16.25 9.08
CA SER A 106 5.30 17.38 8.19
C SER A 106 6.79 17.59 7.96
N THR A 107 7.65 17.27 8.94
CA THR A 107 9.10 17.33 8.76
C THR A 107 9.57 16.25 7.79
N GLN A 108 9.06 15.02 7.92
CA GLN A 108 9.40 13.91 7.04
C GLN A 108 8.88 14.13 5.62
N VAL A 109 7.66 14.66 5.44
CA VAL A 109 7.12 15.03 4.13
C VAL A 109 8.01 16.06 3.44
N ARG A 110 8.46 17.11 4.13
CA ARG A 110 9.39 18.11 3.57
C ARG A 110 10.74 17.52 3.20
N MET A 111 11.20 16.51 3.93
CA MET A 111 12.50 15.87 3.70
C MET A 111 12.47 14.85 2.55
N LEU A 112 11.38 14.10 2.43
CA LEU A 112 11.29 12.93 1.55
C LEU A 112 10.46 13.16 0.30
N GLY A 113 9.46 14.05 0.38
CA GLY A 113 8.42 14.24 -0.63
C GLY A 113 8.91 14.92 -1.91
N ARG A 114 8.29 14.56 -3.03
CA ARG A 114 8.50 15.13 -4.36
C ARG A 114 7.15 15.46 -5.00
N PRO A 115 7.10 16.34 -6.01
CA PRO A 115 5.84 16.73 -6.64
C PRO A 115 5.00 15.59 -7.19
N GLU A 116 5.62 14.49 -7.65
CA GLU A 116 4.88 13.32 -8.16
C GLU A 116 4.46 12.33 -7.09
N ASP A 117 4.87 12.50 -5.83
CA ASP A 117 4.51 11.59 -4.75
C ASP A 117 3.04 11.78 -4.31
N VAL A 118 2.51 10.74 -3.67
CA VAL A 118 1.17 10.70 -3.05
C VAL A 118 1.33 10.73 -1.54
N ALA A 119 0.65 11.64 -0.87
CA ALA A 119 0.52 11.72 0.58
C ALA A 119 -0.82 11.11 1.01
N VAL A 120 -0.79 10.03 1.78
CA VAL A 120 -2.00 9.38 2.32
C VAL A 120 -2.03 9.50 3.84
N GLY A 121 -3.03 10.18 4.38
CA GLY A 121 -3.20 10.38 5.82
C GLY A 121 -4.44 9.68 6.36
N PHE A 122 -4.34 9.14 7.58
CA PHE A 122 -5.38 8.36 8.24
C PHE A 122 -5.93 9.03 9.50
N ALA A 123 -7.18 8.69 9.83
CA ALA A 123 -7.91 9.11 11.04
C ALA A 123 -7.82 10.62 11.31
N VAL A 124 -8.01 11.43 10.26
CA VAL A 124 -7.82 12.88 10.34
C VAL A 124 -9.04 13.54 11.00
N ASP A 125 -8.84 14.21 12.13
CA ASP A 125 -9.76 15.18 12.73
C ASP A 125 -9.05 16.51 13.03
N ASP A 126 -9.80 17.53 13.46
CA ASP A 126 -9.31 18.87 13.83
C ASP A 126 -8.29 18.88 14.98
N ARG A 127 -8.11 17.77 15.69
CA ARG A 127 -7.12 17.59 16.76
C ARG A 127 -5.84 16.94 16.26
N CYS A 128 -5.82 16.40 15.04
CA CYS A 128 -4.66 15.77 14.40
C CYS A 128 -3.71 16.80 13.75
N GLY A 129 -3.17 17.74 14.54
CA GLY A 129 -2.27 18.79 14.04
C GLY A 129 -0.99 18.25 13.36
N ASP A 130 -0.56 17.06 13.72
CA ASP A 130 0.53 16.30 13.08
C ASP A 130 0.19 15.87 11.65
N VAL A 131 -1.00 15.32 11.43
CA VAL A 131 -1.50 14.86 10.13
C VAL A 131 -1.87 16.04 9.24
N LEU A 132 -2.59 17.04 9.77
CA LEU A 132 -2.93 18.26 9.04
C LEU A 132 -1.66 19.02 8.58
N GLY A 133 -0.65 19.10 9.44
CA GLY A 133 0.63 19.70 9.09
C GLY A 133 1.35 18.96 7.96
N ALA A 134 1.20 17.64 7.88
CA ALA A 134 1.77 16.83 6.81
C ALA A 134 1.08 17.06 5.47
N PHE A 135 -0.25 17.13 5.45
CA PHE A 135 -0.97 17.50 4.23
C PHE A 135 -0.61 18.92 3.77
N ALA A 136 -0.48 19.88 4.70
CA ALA A 136 -0.04 21.22 4.35
C ALA A 136 1.35 21.23 3.69
N ALA A 137 2.29 20.43 4.21
CA ALA A 137 3.60 20.25 3.60
C ALA A 137 3.53 19.55 2.23
N ALA A 138 2.71 18.51 2.09
CA ALA A 138 2.55 17.77 0.86
C ALA A 138 2.01 18.66 -0.27
N ARG A 139 1.01 19.49 0.04
CA ARG A 139 0.49 20.49 -0.90
C ARG A 139 1.51 21.50 -1.35
N GLN A 140 2.32 22.02 -0.42
CA GLN A 140 3.40 22.96 -0.76
C GLN A 140 4.41 22.34 -1.74
N LEU A 141 4.57 21.01 -1.73
CA LEU A 141 5.42 20.27 -2.65
C LEU A 141 4.71 19.86 -3.96
N GLY A 142 3.40 20.07 -4.10
CA GLY A 142 2.62 19.67 -5.28
C GLY A 142 2.22 18.19 -5.31
N MET A 143 2.37 17.48 -4.19
CA MET A 143 1.98 16.07 -4.05
C MET A 143 0.45 15.90 -4.21
N LEU A 144 0.03 14.72 -4.65
CA LEU A 144 -1.38 14.31 -4.53
C LEU A 144 -1.69 14.02 -3.06
N THR A 145 -2.83 14.47 -2.57
CA THR A 145 -3.22 14.32 -1.16
C THR A 145 -4.52 13.53 -1.03
N VAL A 146 -4.48 12.44 -0.26
CA VAL A 146 -5.63 11.56 0.01
C VAL A 146 -5.79 11.39 1.52
N ALA A 147 -6.99 11.64 2.05
CA ALA A 147 -7.30 11.48 3.47
C ALA A 147 -8.37 10.41 3.68
N LEU A 148 -8.10 9.49 4.60
CA LEU A 148 -9.08 8.57 5.17
C LEU A 148 -9.50 9.11 6.54
N VAL A 149 -10.80 9.41 6.72
CA VAL A 149 -11.32 10.10 7.90
C VAL A 149 -12.43 9.28 8.57
N ASP A 150 -12.58 9.43 9.89
CA ASP A 150 -13.49 8.57 10.66
C ASP A 150 -14.96 8.99 10.50
N GLY A 151 -15.27 10.29 10.48
CA GLY A 151 -16.66 10.76 10.43
C GLY A 151 -16.79 12.22 10.04
N ALA A 152 -16.13 12.60 8.95
CA ALA A 152 -16.09 14.00 8.51
C ALA A 152 -17.32 14.42 7.71
N LEU A 153 -18.17 13.53 7.20
CA LEU A 153 -19.36 13.81 6.37
C LEU A 153 -20.64 13.45 7.13
N VAL A 154 -21.53 14.43 7.31
CA VAL A 154 -22.93 14.22 7.73
C VAL A 154 -23.81 14.77 6.60
N ASP A 155 -24.76 13.95 6.13
CA ASP A 155 -25.64 14.27 5.00
C ASP A 155 -24.90 14.71 3.72
N GLY A 156 -23.72 14.12 3.46
CA GLY A 156 -22.88 14.43 2.29
C GLY A 156 -22.12 15.76 2.38
N ALA A 157 -22.19 16.45 3.52
CA ALA A 157 -21.45 17.67 3.79
C ALA A 157 -20.40 17.45 4.86
N LEU A 158 -19.24 18.09 4.69
CA LEU A 158 -18.15 18.00 5.66
C LEU A 158 -18.53 18.72 6.97
N VAL A 159 -18.68 17.93 8.03
CA VAL A 159 -18.81 18.36 9.42
C VAL A 159 -17.54 19.09 9.85
N ASP A 160 -16.39 18.54 9.50
CA ASP A 160 -15.09 19.18 9.73
C ASP A 160 -14.65 19.94 8.48
N ARG A 161 -14.91 21.23 8.49
CA ARG A 161 -14.50 22.11 7.40
C ARG A 161 -13.00 22.35 7.41
N THR A 162 -12.24 22.10 8.47
CA THR A 162 -10.79 22.42 8.49
C THR A 162 -9.99 21.63 7.45
N LEU A 163 -10.47 20.44 7.08
CA LEU A 163 -9.90 19.65 5.98
C LEU A 163 -10.16 20.24 4.59
N VAL A 164 -11.22 21.05 4.43
CA VAL A 164 -11.78 21.41 3.11
C VAL A 164 -12.05 22.90 2.89
N ASP A 165 -12.16 23.72 3.93
CA ASP A 165 -12.33 25.19 3.91
C ASP A 165 -11.12 25.91 3.28
N GLY A 166 -10.10 25.17 2.80
CA GLY A 166 -8.98 25.72 2.07
C GLY A 166 -8.27 24.78 1.10
N THR A 167 -8.91 23.70 0.62
CA THR A 167 -8.33 22.70 -0.30
C THR A 167 -7.16 21.87 0.26
N LEU A 168 -7.10 21.48 1.55
CA LEU A 168 -5.91 20.79 2.08
C LEU A 168 -5.67 19.38 1.52
N VAL A 169 -6.73 18.75 1.01
CA VAL A 169 -6.71 17.37 0.52
C VAL A 169 -7.44 17.31 -0.82
N ASP A 170 -6.92 16.54 -1.79
CA ASP A 170 -7.53 16.37 -3.10
C ASP A 170 -8.67 15.33 -3.07
N HIS A 171 -8.49 14.26 -2.29
CA HIS A 171 -9.49 13.20 -2.09
C HIS A 171 -9.76 12.94 -0.60
N VAL A 172 -11.00 13.09 -0.18
CA VAL A 172 -11.45 12.75 1.18
C VAL A 172 -12.34 11.52 1.10
N LEU A 173 -11.94 10.45 1.79
CA LEU A 173 -12.64 9.17 1.87
C LEU A 173 -13.10 8.96 3.31
N ASP A 174 -14.39 9.15 3.56
CA ASP A 174 -14.96 9.14 4.90
C ASP A 174 -15.57 7.78 5.26
N ALA A 175 -15.21 7.24 6.41
CA ALA A 175 -15.83 6.04 6.97
C ALA A 175 -17.27 6.29 7.45
N ARG A 176 -17.68 7.55 7.64
CA ARG A 176 -18.99 7.97 8.19
C ARG A 176 -19.31 7.25 9.50
N CYS A 177 -18.29 7.10 10.36
CA CYS A 177 -18.31 6.34 11.59
C CYS A 177 -17.50 6.98 12.72
N ALA A 178 -18.17 7.52 13.75
CA ALA A 178 -17.48 8.09 14.90
C ALA A 178 -16.84 7.04 15.86
N ASP A 179 -17.08 5.74 15.67
CA ASP A 179 -16.38 4.70 16.44
C ASP A 179 -15.06 4.35 15.73
N PRO A 180 -13.90 4.74 16.28
CA PRO A 180 -12.61 4.57 15.60
C PRO A 180 -12.26 3.11 15.31
N ARG A 181 -12.83 2.16 16.06
CA ARG A 181 -12.62 0.73 15.82
C ARG A 181 -13.33 0.26 14.57
N ILE A 182 -14.53 0.80 14.31
CA ILE A 182 -15.33 0.45 13.14
C ILE A 182 -14.88 1.29 11.93
N ALA A 183 -14.49 2.54 12.16
CA ALA A 183 -13.86 3.37 11.14
C ALA A 183 -12.59 2.72 10.57
N GLY A 184 -11.72 2.17 11.44
CA GLY A 184 -10.53 1.44 10.99
C GLY A 184 -10.85 0.22 10.10
N GLU A 185 -11.91 -0.53 10.39
CA GLU A 185 -12.36 -1.63 9.51
C GLU A 185 -12.82 -1.12 8.13
N ALA A 186 -13.51 0.02 8.10
CA ALA A 186 -13.93 0.67 6.87
C ALA A 186 -12.72 1.21 6.08
N HIS A 187 -11.77 1.87 6.76
CA HIS A 187 -10.52 2.34 6.15
C HIS A 187 -9.74 1.20 5.53
N MET A 188 -9.61 0.06 6.22
CA MET A 188 -8.96 -1.14 5.70
C MET A 188 -9.59 -1.62 4.40
N THR A 189 -10.91 -1.69 4.36
CA THR A 189 -11.63 -2.06 3.14
C THR A 189 -11.36 -1.03 2.03
N THR A 190 -11.43 0.27 2.35
CA THR A 190 -11.20 1.37 1.40
C THR A 190 -9.79 1.32 0.82
N TYR A 191 -8.74 1.14 1.62
CA TYR A 191 -7.38 1.16 1.10
C TYR A 191 -6.98 -0.12 0.38
N HIS A 192 -7.59 -1.28 0.69
CA HIS A 192 -7.46 -2.46 -0.16
C HIS A 192 -8.09 -2.22 -1.55
N LEU A 193 -9.25 -1.55 -1.61
CA LEU A 193 -9.85 -1.17 -2.89
C LEU A 193 -8.99 -0.16 -3.65
N LEU A 194 -8.39 0.83 -2.97
CA LEU A 194 -7.44 1.75 -3.59
C LEU A 194 -6.25 1.00 -4.17
N TRP A 195 -5.66 0.07 -3.41
CA TRP A 195 -4.56 -0.76 -3.88
C TRP A 195 -4.96 -1.54 -5.14
N GLU A 196 -6.09 -2.24 -5.11
CA GLU A 196 -6.55 -3.08 -6.22
C GLU A 196 -6.80 -2.24 -7.47
N LEU A 197 -7.57 -1.15 -7.33
CA LEU A 197 -7.91 -0.27 -8.44
C LEU A 197 -6.69 0.45 -9.02
N VAL A 198 -5.74 0.89 -8.19
CA VAL A 198 -4.49 1.48 -8.69
C VAL A 198 -3.75 0.49 -9.60
N HIS A 199 -3.66 -0.78 -9.21
CA HIS A 199 -3.04 -1.80 -10.04
C HIS A 199 -3.84 -2.08 -11.32
N VAL A 200 -5.17 -2.17 -11.23
CA VAL A 200 -6.05 -2.30 -12.41
C VAL A 200 -5.77 -1.20 -13.42
N PHE A 201 -5.70 0.05 -12.98
CA PHE A 201 -5.43 1.19 -13.86
C PHE A 201 -4.00 1.23 -14.39
N LEU A 202 -3.03 0.72 -13.66
CA LEU A 202 -1.65 0.61 -14.15
C LEU A 202 -1.48 -0.50 -15.19
N ASP A 203 -2.21 -1.60 -15.04
CA ASP A 203 -2.15 -2.76 -15.94
C ASP A 203 -2.97 -2.54 -17.23
N ASP A 204 -4.01 -1.70 -17.18
CA ASP A 204 -4.76 -1.24 -18.35
C ASP A 204 -4.67 0.30 -18.50
N PRO A 205 -3.60 0.80 -19.16
CA PRO A 205 -3.43 2.23 -19.38
C PRO A 205 -4.55 2.89 -20.19
N GLY A 206 -5.34 2.11 -20.97
CA GLY A 206 -6.49 2.63 -21.71
C GLY A 206 -7.54 3.22 -20.78
N LEU A 207 -7.78 2.56 -19.64
CA LEU A 207 -8.69 3.05 -18.60
C LEU A 207 -8.22 4.35 -17.94
N LEU A 208 -6.89 4.56 -17.84
CA LEU A 208 -6.37 5.82 -17.31
C LEU A 208 -6.68 6.99 -18.23
N ASP A 209 -6.78 6.78 -19.54
CA ASP A 209 -6.97 7.84 -20.53
C ASP A 209 -8.45 8.05 -20.91
N GLU A 210 -9.36 7.27 -20.33
CA GLU A 210 -10.82 7.41 -20.50
C GLU A 210 -11.36 8.76 -19.98
N PRO A 211 -11.95 9.61 -20.84
CA PRO A 211 -12.41 10.95 -20.47
C PRO A 211 -13.49 10.96 -19.38
N ASP A 212 -14.39 9.98 -19.41
CA ASP A 212 -15.53 9.87 -18.49
C ASP A 212 -15.11 9.57 -17.05
N LEU A 213 -13.92 8.99 -16.86
CA LEU A 213 -13.36 8.64 -15.55
C LEU A 213 -12.52 9.78 -14.94
N ARG A 214 -12.04 10.74 -15.73
CA ARG A 214 -11.13 11.82 -15.27
C ARG A 214 -11.84 13.03 -14.62
N GLY A 215 -13.12 13.24 -14.90
CA GLY A 215 -13.83 14.45 -14.46
C GLY A 215 -13.19 15.77 -14.96
N GLU A 216 -13.81 16.91 -14.66
CA GLU A 216 -13.38 18.23 -15.19
C GLU A 216 -12.00 18.71 -14.68
N ARG A 217 -11.38 18.02 -13.71
CA ARG A 217 -10.05 18.32 -13.15
C ARG A 217 -8.93 17.42 -13.70
N GLY A 218 -9.07 16.92 -14.93
CA GLY A 218 -8.10 16.00 -15.53
C GLY A 218 -6.68 16.56 -15.60
N LEU A 219 -5.80 16.05 -14.74
CA LEU A 219 -4.35 16.18 -14.86
C LEU A 219 -3.97 15.57 -16.23
N ARG A 220 -3.53 16.38 -17.20
CA ARG A 220 -3.10 15.87 -18.51
C ARG A 220 -2.04 14.80 -18.28
N ALA A 221 -2.28 13.59 -18.78
CA ALA A 221 -1.26 12.55 -18.78
C ALA A 221 -0.14 12.99 -19.72
N ASP A 222 0.97 13.48 -19.17
CA ASP A 222 2.23 13.51 -19.88
C ASP A 222 2.87 12.13 -19.66
N PRO A 223 3.06 11.31 -20.71
CA PRO A 223 3.81 10.08 -20.63
C PRO A 223 5.29 10.47 -20.49
N GLY A 224 5.69 10.87 -19.28
CA GLY A 224 7.09 11.08 -18.95
C GLY A 224 7.89 9.81 -19.30
N PRO A 225 9.18 9.96 -19.67
CA PRO A 225 9.96 8.85 -20.17
C PRO A 225 10.00 7.71 -19.13
N ALA A 226 9.73 6.48 -19.58
CA ALA A 226 9.84 5.29 -18.78
C ALA A 226 11.24 5.25 -18.15
N ARG A 227 11.28 5.42 -16.83
CA ARG A 227 12.54 5.42 -16.09
C ARG A 227 12.88 3.96 -15.76
N PRO A 228 14.08 3.46 -16.11
CA PRO A 228 14.48 2.12 -15.72
C PRO A 228 14.46 2.01 -14.19
N ALA A 229 14.03 0.85 -13.68
CA ALA A 229 14.01 0.56 -12.26
C ALA A 229 15.40 0.88 -11.67
N PRO A 230 15.49 1.64 -10.56
CA PRO A 230 16.77 2.10 -10.00
C PRO A 230 17.63 0.97 -9.40
N TYR A 231 17.14 -0.27 -9.47
CA TYR A 231 17.84 -1.49 -9.14
C TYR A 231 17.75 -2.40 -10.36
N GLY A 232 18.88 -2.94 -10.83
CA GLY A 232 18.99 -3.76 -12.03
C GLY A 232 18.24 -5.09 -11.91
N CYS A 233 16.91 -5.01 -11.97
CA CYS A 233 16.07 -6.12 -12.35
C CYS A 233 16.03 -6.07 -13.87
N ASP A 234 16.87 -6.87 -14.53
CA ASP A 234 16.74 -7.07 -15.97
C ASP A 234 15.30 -7.53 -16.22
N ALA A 235 14.56 -6.79 -17.04
CA ALA A 235 13.13 -7.05 -17.30
C ALA A 235 12.88 -8.45 -17.91
N ASP A 236 13.94 -9.12 -18.37
CA ASP A 236 13.94 -10.46 -18.93
C ASP A 236 14.43 -11.55 -17.95
N ALA A 237 14.94 -11.19 -16.77
CA ALA A 237 15.38 -12.13 -15.75
C ALA A 237 14.26 -12.38 -14.72
N THR A 238 13.75 -13.60 -14.70
CA THR A 238 12.71 -14.02 -13.77
C THR A 238 13.29 -14.10 -12.35
N CYS A 239 12.95 -13.15 -11.49
CA CYS A 239 13.44 -13.09 -10.11
C CYS A 239 13.04 -14.34 -9.32
N VAL A 240 13.99 -15.15 -8.84
CA VAL A 240 13.68 -16.42 -8.15
C VAL A 240 12.90 -16.23 -6.83
N THR A 241 12.98 -15.04 -6.24
CA THR A 241 12.34 -14.69 -4.97
C THR A 241 10.98 -14.00 -5.13
N CYS A 242 10.73 -13.34 -6.26
CA CYS A 242 9.52 -12.54 -6.49
C CYS A 242 8.71 -12.95 -7.74
N ALA A 243 9.12 -13.98 -8.48
CA ALA A 243 8.41 -14.43 -9.66
C ALA A 243 7.28 -15.40 -9.35
N ASP A 244 6.15 -15.15 -10.00
CA ASP A 244 4.91 -15.94 -9.94
C ASP A 244 4.96 -17.23 -10.77
N THR A 245 6.09 -17.48 -11.41
CA THR A 245 6.31 -18.68 -12.21
C THR A 245 7.38 -19.50 -11.51
N ALA A 246 7.11 -20.78 -11.32
CA ALA A 246 8.13 -21.68 -10.82
C ALA A 246 9.16 -21.90 -11.94
N VAL A 247 10.43 -21.59 -11.66
CA VAL A 247 11.49 -21.63 -12.67
C VAL A 247 12.35 -22.88 -12.47
N PRO A 248 12.60 -23.67 -13.52
CA PRO A 248 13.59 -24.73 -13.46
C PRO A 248 14.99 -24.11 -13.41
N VAL A 249 15.76 -24.46 -12.39
CA VAL A 249 17.13 -23.97 -12.18
C VAL A 249 18.05 -25.14 -11.81
N HIS A 250 19.35 -25.02 -12.10
CA HIS A 250 20.31 -26.11 -11.90
C HIS A 250 21.08 -25.96 -10.59
N VAL A 251 21.09 -26.99 -9.76
CA VAL A 251 21.85 -26.97 -8.49
C VAL A 251 23.34 -27.12 -8.77
N THR A 252 24.11 -26.09 -8.40
CA THR A 252 25.57 -26.06 -8.59
C THR A 252 26.34 -26.36 -7.30
N GLU A 253 25.79 -26.02 -6.14
CA GLU A 253 26.42 -26.25 -4.83
C GLU A 253 25.34 -26.51 -3.77
N LEU A 254 25.57 -27.46 -2.86
CA LEU A 254 24.75 -27.65 -1.66
C LEU A 254 25.44 -27.02 -0.45
N ARG A 255 24.68 -26.27 0.36
CA ARG A 255 25.15 -25.57 1.55
C ARG A 255 24.53 -26.13 2.84
N PRO A 256 25.20 -25.95 3.99
CA PRO A 256 24.62 -26.31 5.28
C PRO A 256 23.29 -25.58 5.54
N GLY A 257 22.39 -26.21 6.29
CA GLY A 257 21.11 -25.59 6.68
C GLY A 257 19.97 -25.73 5.67
N GLY A 258 20.10 -26.63 4.68
CA GLY A 258 19.06 -26.84 3.67
C GLY A 258 19.05 -25.76 2.59
N LEU A 259 20.21 -25.17 2.29
CA LEU A 259 20.39 -24.16 1.25
C LEU A 259 21.17 -24.74 0.06
N ALA A 260 21.00 -24.15 -1.11
CA ALA A 260 21.72 -24.50 -2.32
C ALA A 260 22.02 -23.26 -3.17
N VAL A 261 23.15 -23.27 -3.87
CA VAL A 261 23.42 -22.31 -4.95
C VAL A 261 22.95 -22.93 -6.25
N VAL A 262 22.21 -22.15 -7.04
CA VAL A 262 21.65 -22.55 -8.32
C VAL A 262 22.09 -21.63 -9.44
N ASP A 263 22.23 -22.19 -10.63
CA ASP A 263 22.39 -21.46 -11.88
C ASP A 263 21.01 -21.25 -12.53
N THR A 264 20.64 -20.00 -12.74
CA THR A 264 19.37 -19.58 -13.35
C THR A 264 19.49 -19.35 -14.87
N GLY A 265 20.68 -19.54 -15.45
CA GLY A 265 21.00 -19.19 -16.84
C GLY A 265 21.36 -17.72 -17.04
N GLY A 266 21.00 -16.84 -16.09
CA GLY A 266 21.38 -15.42 -16.04
C GLY A 266 22.39 -15.08 -14.94
N GLY A 267 22.69 -16.02 -14.04
CA GLY A 267 23.60 -15.84 -12.91
C GLY A 267 23.42 -16.93 -11.85
N THR A 268 24.16 -16.80 -10.75
CA THR A 268 24.03 -17.72 -9.60
C THR A 268 23.24 -17.08 -8.47
N GLU A 269 22.28 -17.81 -7.92
CA GLU A 269 21.45 -17.36 -6.78
C GLU A 269 21.42 -18.42 -5.67
N GLU A 270 21.13 -18.00 -4.43
CA GLU A 270 20.97 -18.92 -3.29
C GLU A 270 19.48 -19.16 -3.02
N ILE A 271 19.11 -20.43 -2.85
CA ILE A 271 17.75 -20.89 -2.61
C ILE A 271 17.70 -21.87 -1.44
N SER A 272 16.52 -22.08 -0.87
CA SER A 272 16.25 -23.17 0.05
C SER A 272 15.85 -24.43 -0.70
N VAL A 273 16.38 -25.57 -0.25
CA VAL A 273 16.03 -26.93 -0.69
C VAL A 273 15.44 -27.73 0.46
N ALA A 274 14.94 -27.09 1.51
CA ALA A 274 14.46 -27.77 2.71
C ALA A 274 13.27 -28.70 2.45
N LEU A 275 12.50 -28.45 1.38
CA LEU A 275 11.32 -29.23 1.02
C LEU A 275 11.57 -30.41 0.07
N VAL A 276 12.78 -30.54 -0.47
CA VAL A 276 13.11 -31.55 -1.50
C VAL A 276 14.50 -32.16 -1.29
N GLU A 277 14.68 -33.42 -1.67
CA GLU A 277 16.00 -34.04 -1.68
C GLU A 277 16.74 -33.72 -2.99
N ALA A 278 17.31 -32.52 -3.08
CA ALA A 278 18.10 -32.07 -4.23
C ALA A 278 19.58 -32.48 -4.11
N ARG A 279 20.20 -32.81 -5.26
CA ARG A 279 21.65 -33.06 -5.41
C ARG A 279 22.27 -32.03 -6.34
N VAL A 280 23.59 -31.84 -6.22
CA VAL A 280 24.36 -31.08 -7.21
C VAL A 280 24.19 -31.75 -8.58
N GLY A 281 23.81 -30.95 -9.59
CA GLY A 281 23.48 -31.39 -10.94
C GLY A 281 21.98 -31.61 -11.18
N ASP A 282 21.13 -31.58 -10.16
CA ASP A 282 19.69 -31.69 -10.35
C ASP A 282 19.11 -30.40 -10.93
N THR A 283 18.09 -30.55 -11.77
CA THR A 283 17.19 -29.45 -12.10
C THR A 283 16.08 -29.42 -11.07
N VAL A 284 15.97 -28.32 -10.35
CA VAL A 284 14.92 -28.11 -9.33
C VAL A 284 13.98 -27.02 -9.81
N LEU A 285 12.69 -27.22 -9.53
CA LEU A 285 11.67 -26.23 -9.77
C LEU A 285 11.58 -25.32 -8.53
N VAL A 286 11.85 -24.03 -8.71
CA VAL A 286 11.95 -23.08 -7.61
C VAL A 286 10.88 -22.00 -7.71
N HIS A 287 10.25 -21.71 -6.58
CA HIS A 287 9.30 -20.62 -6.44
C HIS A 287 9.54 -19.90 -5.10
N ALA A 288 9.58 -18.57 -5.14
CA ALA A 288 9.82 -17.71 -3.96
C ALA A 288 11.10 -18.08 -3.17
N GLY A 289 12.16 -18.47 -3.87
CA GLY A 289 13.43 -18.88 -3.27
C GLY A 289 13.42 -20.27 -2.62
N GLU A 290 12.36 -21.06 -2.81
CA GLU A 290 12.22 -22.42 -2.26
C GLU A 290 12.08 -23.45 -3.39
N ALA A 291 12.87 -24.52 -3.35
CA ALA A 291 12.74 -25.64 -4.26
C ALA A 291 11.53 -26.49 -3.88
N ILE A 292 10.56 -26.58 -4.78
CA ILE A 292 9.26 -27.24 -4.55
C ILE A 292 9.14 -28.60 -5.26
N ALA A 293 10.02 -28.88 -6.23
CA ALA A 293 10.12 -30.19 -6.88
C ALA A 293 11.51 -30.42 -7.47
N VAL A 294 11.92 -31.69 -7.58
CA VAL A 294 13.07 -32.10 -8.38
C VAL A 294 12.55 -32.60 -9.73
N LEU A 295 12.97 -31.97 -10.82
CA LEU A 295 12.51 -32.29 -12.18
C LEU A 295 13.36 -33.39 -12.86
N GLY A 296 14.54 -33.67 -12.29
CA GLY A 296 15.49 -34.69 -12.77
C GLY A 296 16.90 -34.12 -12.92
N GLY A 297 17.91 -34.98 -12.75
CA GLY A 297 19.32 -34.65 -13.02
C GLY A 297 19.76 -35.11 -14.41
N ASP A 298 20.80 -34.49 -14.94
CA ASP A 298 21.50 -35.02 -16.11
C ASP A 298 21.95 -36.46 -15.80
N ALA A 299 21.37 -37.43 -16.50
CA ALA A 299 21.78 -38.82 -16.42
C ALA A 299 23.22 -38.93 -16.93
N SER A 300 24.16 -39.24 -16.04
CA SER A 300 25.34 -40.04 -16.37
C SER A 300 25.10 -41.49 -15.98
#